data_AF-A0A183AVN1-F1
#
_entry.id   AF-A0A183AVN1-F1
#
_cell.length_a   1.000
_cell.length_b   1.000
_cell.length_c   1.000
_cell.angle_alpha   90.00
_cell.angle_beta   90.00
_cell.angle_gamma   90.00
#
_symmetry.space_group_name_H-M   'P 1'
#
loop_
_entity.id
_entity.type
_entity.pdbx_description
1 polymer ?
#
loop_
_entity_poly.entity_id
_entity_poly.type
_entity_poly.pdbx_seq_one_letter_code
_entity_poly.pdbx_strand_id
1 'polypeptide(L)' 'MAPITRGPCRGYHVRWGYDPAENRCVRFVYGGCGGNANNYESIEWCEYFCLETPDAFYGELLKPIC' A
#
# COMPACT_ATOMS: atom_id res chain seq x y z
N MET A 1 -1.58 5.09 8.15
CA MET A 1 -0.67 4.14 7.53
C MET A 1 -0.83 2.77 8.14
N ALA A 2 -1.49 1.87 7.42
CA ALA A 2 -1.49 0.45 7.71
C ALA A 2 -0.11 -0.15 7.36
N PRO A 3 0.40 -1.11 8.16
CA PRO A 3 1.69 -1.72 7.89
C PRO A 3 1.62 -2.67 6.68
N ILE A 4 2.71 -2.82 5.95
CA ILE A 4 2.84 -3.86 4.93
C ILE A 4 2.62 -5.24 5.57
N THR A 5 1.64 -6.01 5.07
CA THR A 5 1.20 -7.24 5.72
C THR A 5 1.14 -8.41 4.74
N ARG A 6 1.93 -9.47 5.01
CA ARG A 6 1.92 -10.71 4.23
C ARG A 6 0.59 -11.48 4.32
N GLY A 7 -0.08 -11.42 5.47
CA GLY A 7 -1.27 -12.24 5.73
C GLY A 7 -0.93 -13.70 6.09
N PRO A 8 -1.93 -14.51 6.49
CA PRO A 8 -1.69 -15.85 7.02
C PRO A 8 -1.43 -16.92 5.95
N CYS A 9 -1.84 -16.68 4.69
CA CYS A 9 -1.61 -17.63 3.62
C CYS A 9 -0.13 -17.73 3.22
N ARG A 10 0.25 -18.84 2.57
CA ARG A 10 1.64 -19.18 2.22
C ARG A 10 1.97 -19.03 0.73
N GLY A 11 1.11 -18.34 -0.02
CA GLY A 11 1.38 -17.97 -1.41
C GLY A 11 2.60 -17.05 -1.54
N TYR A 12 3.05 -16.89 -2.78
CA TYR A 12 4.15 -16.00 -3.15
C TYR A 12 3.65 -15.04 -4.22
N HIS A 13 3.10 -13.91 -3.78
CA HIS A 13 2.62 -12.86 -4.66
C HIS A 13 3.45 -11.61 -4.41
N VAL A 14 4.24 -11.18 -5.40
CA VAL A 14 4.97 -9.92 -5.30
C VAL A 14 3.97 -8.77 -5.44
N ARG A 15 3.94 -7.91 -4.44
CA ARG A 15 3.05 -6.75 -4.35
C ARG A 15 3.84 -5.53 -3.91
N TRP A 16 3.21 -4.37 -4.00
CA TRP A 16 3.76 -3.08 -3.61
C TRP A 16 3.00 -2.54 -2.41
N GLY A 17 3.72 -1.95 -1.47
CA GLY A 17 3.11 -1.26 -0.34
C GLY A 17 3.98 -0.07 0.06
N TYR A 18 3.36 0.95 0.62
CA TYR A 18 4.05 2.14 1.06
C TYR A 18 4.73 1.92 2.42
N ASP A 19 6.02 2.23 2.47
CA ASP A 19 6.82 2.24 3.70
C ASP A 19 7.01 3.69 4.18
N PRO A 20 6.39 4.10 5.31
CA PRO A 20 6.53 5.44 5.85
C PRO A 20 7.92 5.73 6.43
N ALA A 21 8.72 4.71 6.76
CA ALA A 21 10.09 4.91 7.24
C ALA A 21 11.04 5.25 6.08
N GLU A 22 10.81 4.65 4.91
CA GLU A 22 11.59 4.93 3.69
C GLU A 22 10.95 6.02 2.81
N ASN A 23 9.73 6.46 3.16
CA ASN A 23 8.91 7.40 2.40
C ASN A 23 8.77 7.01 0.92
N ARG A 24 8.57 5.71 0.64
CA ARG A 24 8.44 5.19 -0.73
C ARG A 24 7.64 3.91 -0.78
N CYS A 25 7.16 3.57 -1.97
CA CYS A 25 6.58 2.26 -2.26
C CYS A 25 7.67 1.20 -2.41
N VAL A 26 7.54 0.11 -1.65
CA VAL A 26 8.49 -1.02 -1.63
C VAL A 26 7.79 -2.31 -2.02
N ARG A 27 8.57 -3.26 -2.58
CA ARG A 27 8.07 -4.60 -2.89
C ARG A 27 8.00 -5.45 -1.62
N PHE A 28 6.94 -6.24 -1.49
CA PHE A 28 6.82 -7.27 -0.45
C PHE A 28 6.13 -8.52 -0.98
N VAL A 29 6.22 -9.61 -0.20
CA VAL A 29 5.52 -10.86 -0.51
C VAL A 29 4.19 -10.90 0.22
N TYR A 30 3.10 -10.89 -0.53
CA TYR A 30 1.76 -11.18 -0.05
C TYR A 30 1.47 -12.68 -0.13
N GLY A 31 0.90 -13.22 0.94
CA GLY A 31 0.58 -14.63 1.12
C GLY A 31 -0.63 -15.09 0.32
N GLY A 32 -1.41 -14.18 -0.25
CA GLY A 32 -2.58 -14.48 -1.09
C GLY A 32 -3.93 -14.42 -0.37
N CYS A 33 -3.95 -14.25 0.96
CA CYS A 33 -5.19 -13.99 1.71
C CYS A 33 -4.94 -13.11 2.94
N GLY A 34 -5.99 -12.45 3.42
CA GLY A 34 -5.92 -11.53 4.55
C GLY A 34 -5.14 -10.26 4.21
N GLY A 35 -4.38 -9.72 5.17
CA GLY A 35 -3.64 -8.47 4.98
C GLY A 35 -4.53 -7.24 5.13
N ASN A 36 -4.12 -6.14 4.51
CA ASN A 36 -4.85 -4.88 4.52
C ASN A 36 -4.71 -4.19 3.15
N ALA A 37 -5.23 -2.97 3.05
CA ALA A 37 -5.34 -2.26 1.79
C ALA A 37 -4.02 -1.64 1.29
N ASN A 38 -2.96 -1.58 2.13
CA ASN A 38 -1.60 -1.22 1.71
C ASN A 38 -0.95 -2.42 0.96
N ASN A 39 -1.53 -2.75 -0.21
CA ASN A 39 -1.21 -3.90 -1.05
C ASN A 39 -1.68 -3.63 -2.49
N TYR A 40 -0.74 -3.28 -3.35
CA TYR A 40 -0.97 -2.90 -4.73
C TYR A 40 -0.28 -3.87 -5.70
N GLU A 41 -0.85 -4.05 -6.88
CA GLU A 41 -0.26 -4.92 -7.91
C GLU A 41 0.86 -4.22 -8.70
N SER A 42 0.86 -2.88 -8.71
CA SER A 42 1.85 -2.07 -9.44
C SER A 42 2.43 -0.96 -8.56
N ILE A 43 3.64 -0.51 -8.91
CA ILE A 43 4.30 0.60 -8.21
C ILE A 43 3.55 1.90 -8.48
N GLU A 44 3.07 2.09 -9.72
CA GLU A 44 2.35 3.28 -10.17
C GLU A 44 1.09 3.50 -9.35
N TRP A 45 0.32 2.43 -9.05
CA TRP A 45 -0.85 2.54 -8.18
C TRP A 45 -0.47 2.88 -6.74
N CYS A 46 0.60 2.25 -6.21
CA CYS A 46 1.05 2.56 -4.86
C CYS A 46 1.49 4.03 -4.75
N GLU A 47 2.28 4.52 -5.70
CA GLU A 47 2.76 5.91 -5.72
C GLU A 47 1.61 6.89 -5.95
N TYR A 48 0.68 6.59 -6.84
CA TYR A 48 -0.52 7.40 -7.06
C TYR A 48 -1.35 7.58 -5.79
N PHE A 49 -1.57 6.51 -5.01
CA PHE A 49 -2.37 6.59 -3.80
C PHE A 49 -1.61 7.15 -2.58
N CYS A 50 -0.29 6.97 -2.53
CA CYS A 50 0.51 7.25 -1.33
C CYS A 50 1.49 8.42 -1.44
N LEU A 51 1.84 8.83 -2.65
CA LEU A 51 2.85 9.87 -2.92
C LEU A 51 2.31 11.01 -3.78
N GLU A 52 1.36 10.76 -4.69
CA GLU A 52 0.74 11.83 -5.47
C GLU A 52 -0.34 12.53 -4.64
N THR A 53 -0.02 13.71 -4.12
CA THR A 53 -1.02 14.65 -3.61
C THR A 53 -1.37 15.63 -4.72
N PRO A 54 -2.59 15.61 -5.31
CA PRO A 54 -3.16 16.86 -5.79
C PRO A 54 -3.59 17.62 -4.55
N ASP A 55 -2.96 18.75 -4.29
CA ASP A 55 -3.18 19.62 -3.14
C ASP A 55 -4.62 19.58 -2.59
N ALA A 56 -4.72 19.20 -1.31
CA ALA A 56 -5.74 19.64 -0.36
C ALA A 56 -7.12 20.03 -0.93
N PHE A 57 -7.91 19.08 -1.42
CA PHE A 57 -9.36 19.29 -1.58
C PHE A 57 -10.20 17.99 -1.56
N TYR A 58 -10.12 17.24 -0.46
CA TYR A 58 -11.30 16.56 0.13
C TYR A 58 -11.00 16.35 1.61
N GLY A 59 -11.46 17.29 2.42
CA GLY A 59 -11.55 17.09 3.86
C GLY A 59 -12.36 15.83 4.15
N GLU A 60 -11.93 15.12 5.19
CA GLU A 60 -12.70 14.07 5.88
C GLU A 60 -13.41 13.04 4.97
N LEU A 61 -12.76 11.92 4.64
CA LEU A 61 -13.31 10.53 4.77
C LEU A 61 -12.52 9.45 3.99
N LEU A 62 -11.45 9.76 3.28
CA LEU A 62 -10.62 8.70 2.69
C LEU A 62 -9.17 8.92 3.11
N LYS A 63 -8.77 8.25 4.19
CA LYS A 63 -7.33 8.02 4.42
C LYS A 63 -6.80 7.44 3.09
N PRO A 64 -5.68 7.96 2.54
CA PRO A 64 -5.06 7.32 1.40
C PRO A 64 -4.89 5.84 1.75
N ILE A 65 -5.01 4.93 0.79
CA ILE A 65 -5.03 3.48 0.98
C ILE A 65 -3.60 2.96 1.33
N CYS A 66 -2.96 3.72 2.21
CA CYS A 66 -1.63 3.68 2.74
C CYS A 66 -1.82 3.62 4.28
#